data_AF-A0A2S6HNH5-F1
#
_entry.id   AF-A0A2S6HNH5-F1
#
_cell.length_a   1.000
_cell.length_b   1.000
_cell.length_c   1.000
_cell.angle_alpha   90.00
_cell.angle_beta   90.00
_cell.angle_gamma   90.00
#
_symmetry.space_group_name_H-M   'P 1'
#
loop_
_entity.id
_entity.type
_entity.pdbx_description
1 polymer ?
#
loop_
_entity_poly.entity_id
_entity_poly.type
_entity_poly.pdbx_seq_one_letter_code
_entity_poly.pdbx_strand_id
1 'polypeptide(L)'
;MNKKEASELKKLFTPANCAISRICGCYVDAEKNKRTELKEAFLSLPEEEAFKYFTIFKSALSGTLGKNLVNMEFPLHTEEEGGTQNFLLKLRDSQLKDDSLIEEFYDKVIASYDYGENYYIILIHCAYDIPARSSDGLEMYDASDFVYEFIQCTICPVKLSKAGLCYNSQANVIENRNRDWIVEAPETGFLFPAFTDRNTDIHGLVYYSKNPELLPERMIDELLGCVIPMTAKSQKETFQTIIEETLGENCDFETVKNIHETINEMLEETKDEPAPFTIDKYQMKKLLENNGASQEKLEELEQRFTQDEQEKNPGFLASNIVNARSFEIKTTDVSIKVAPDKTYLVENRMIEGRPCIVIGISEHVEINGITVRPIAAQHSYEEEPEE
;
A
#
# COMPACT_ATOMS: atom_id res chain seq x y z
N MET A 1 3.36 0.26 -11.14
CA MET A 1 2.11 -0.54 -11.06
C MET A 1 0.98 0.15 -10.30
N ASN A 2 -0.25 0.06 -10.81
CA ASN A 2 -1.50 0.57 -10.22
C ASN A 2 -2.49 -0.53 -9.81
N LYS A 3 -3.68 -0.13 -9.31
CA LYS A 3 -4.66 -1.06 -8.72
C LYS A 3 -5.29 -1.98 -9.77
N LYS A 4 -5.51 -1.47 -10.98
CA LYS A 4 -6.10 -2.22 -12.09
C LYS A 4 -5.11 -3.30 -12.54
N GLU A 5 -3.84 -2.93 -12.70
CA GLU A 5 -2.72 -3.82 -13.05
C GLU A 5 -2.48 -4.91 -11.99
N ALA A 6 -2.42 -4.55 -10.70
CA ALA A 6 -2.30 -5.52 -9.62
C ALA A 6 -3.48 -6.53 -9.62
N SER A 7 -4.69 -6.05 -9.94
CA SER A 7 -5.88 -6.89 -10.03
C SER A 7 -5.86 -7.80 -11.26
N GLU A 8 -5.26 -7.35 -12.36
CA GLU A 8 -5.03 -8.14 -13.56
C GLU A 8 -4.09 -9.31 -13.28
N LEU A 9 -2.91 -9.05 -12.70
CA LEU A 9 -1.96 -10.11 -12.34
C LEU A 9 -2.56 -11.13 -11.36
N LYS A 10 -3.39 -10.69 -10.41
CA LYS A 10 -4.10 -11.62 -9.50
C LYS A 10 -5.06 -12.57 -10.21
N LYS A 11 -5.62 -12.20 -11.36
CA LYS A 11 -6.51 -13.09 -12.14
C LYS A 11 -5.74 -14.29 -12.72
N LEU A 12 -4.41 -14.15 -12.89
CA LEU A 12 -3.53 -15.21 -13.36
C LEU A 12 -3.37 -16.34 -12.34
N PHE A 13 -3.56 -16.07 -11.05
CA PHE A 13 -3.40 -17.07 -9.99
C PHE A 13 -4.68 -17.88 -9.79
N THR A 14 -5.10 -18.56 -10.85
CA THR A 14 -6.23 -19.50 -10.88
C THR A 14 -5.90 -20.67 -11.81
N PRO A 15 -6.52 -21.86 -11.65
CA PRO A 15 -6.29 -22.97 -12.54
C PRO A 15 -6.53 -22.64 -14.02
N ALA A 16 -7.54 -21.82 -14.31
CA ALA A 16 -7.94 -21.48 -15.69
C ALA A 16 -6.99 -20.49 -16.39
N ASN A 17 -6.33 -19.61 -15.64
CA ASN A 17 -5.52 -18.51 -16.19
C ASN A 17 -4.05 -18.60 -15.74
N CYS A 18 -3.59 -19.77 -15.30
CA CYS A 18 -2.29 -19.95 -14.65
C CYS A 18 -1.13 -19.58 -15.58
N ALA A 19 -0.52 -18.42 -15.32
CA ALA A 19 0.70 -17.98 -16.00
C ALA A 19 2.00 -18.50 -15.35
N ILE A 20 1.90 -19.22 -14.23
CA ILE A 20 3.07 -19.71 -13.48
C ILE A 20 3.68 -20.89 -14.22
N SER A 21 4.93 -20.77 -14.66
CA SER A 21 5.65 -21.85 -15.32
C SER A 21 6.49 -22.68 -14.34
N ARG A 22 7.03 -22.05 -13.29
CA ARG A 22 7.91 -22.70 -12.31
C ARG A 22 7.71 -22.16 -10.91
N ILE A 23 7.87 -23.04 -9.94
CA ILE A 23 7.94 -22.74 -8.51
C ILE A 23 9.21 -23.31 -7.91
N CYS A 24 9.89 -22.49 -7.12
CA CYS A 24 11.02 -22.86 -6.30
C CYS A 24 10.72 -22.47 -4.86
N GLY A 25 11.04 -23.33 -3.89
CA GLY A 25 10.79 -23.09 -2.48
C GLY A 25 12.01 -23.43 -1.62
N CYS A 26 12.23 -22.69 -0.54
CA CYS A 26 13.27 -22.99 0.45
C CYS A 26 12.73 -22.78 1.86
N TYR A 27 12.69 -23.85 2.64
CA TYR A 27 12.31 -23.82 4.05
C TYR A 27 13.54 -23.55 4.91
N VAL A 28 13.48 -22.46 5.68
CA VAL A 28 14.55 -21.97 6.53
C VAL A 28 14.11 -22.02 7.98
N ASP A 29 14.95 -22.57 8.85
CA ASP A 29 14.69 -22.57 10.28
C ASP A 29 15.16 -21.28 10.97
N ALA A 30 14.84 -21.16 12.26
CA ALA A 30 15.24 -20.04 13.11
C ALA A 30 16.76 -19.85 13.22
N GLU A 31 17.55 -20.90 12.95
CA GLU A 31 19.02 -20.86 12.92
C GLU A 31 19.59 -20.54 11.52
N LYS A 32 18.75 -20.11 10.58
CA LYS A 32 19.11 -19.75 9.19
C LYS A 32 19.65 -20.91 8.35
N ASN A 33 19.31 -22.16 8.68
CA ASN A 33 19.65 -23.32 7.87
C ASN A 33 18.56 -23.62 6.83
N LYS A 34 18.97 -23.91 5.59
CA LYS A 34 18.10 -24.50 4.56
C LYS A 34 17.76 -25.94 4.94
N ARG A 35 16.51 -26.20 5.28
CA ARG A 35 16.03 -27.52 5.73
C ARG A 35 15.49 -28.37 4.60
N THR A 36 14.83 -27.75 3.62
CA THR A 36 14.38 -28.42 2.40
C THR A 36 14.17 -27.40 1.30
N GLU A 37 14.33 -27.86 0.07
CA GLU A 37 14.06 -27.11 -1.15
C GLU A 37 12.99 -27.80 -2.00
N LEU A 38 12.36 -27.02 -2.86
CA LEU A 38 11.37 -27.44 -3.85
C LEU A 38 11.76 -26.80 -5.19
N LYS A 39 11.69 -27.55 -6.29
CA LYS A 39 11.81 -27.02 -7.65
C LYS A 39 10.97 -27.84 -8.61
N GLU A 40 9.85 -27.30 -9.06
CA GLU A 40 8.88 -28.02 -9.88
C GLU A 40 8.26 -27.15 -10.98
N ALA A 41 7.75 -27.79 -12.03
CA ALA A 41 6.81 -27.13 -12.92
C ALA A 41 5.51 -26.87 -12.13
N PHE A 42 4.99 -25.65 -12.11
CA PHE A 42 3.89 -25.35 -11.19
C PHE A 42 2.64 -26.21 -11.43
N LEU A 43 2.32 -26.50 -12.69
CA LEU A 43 1.18 -27.33 -13.06
C LEU A 43 1.35 -28.83 -12.78
N SER A 44 2.53 -29.29 -12.31
CA SER A 44 2.69 -30.66 -11.82
C SER A 44 2.29 -30.84 -10.36
N LEU A 45 2.05 -29.75 -9.62
CA LEU A 45 1.62 -29.81 -8.23
C LEU A 45 0.20 -30.40 -8.11
N PRO A 46 -0.13 -31.08 -7.01
CA PRO A 46 -1.51 -31.43 -6.69
C PRO A 46 -2.42 -30.20 -6.66
N GLU A 47 -3.64 -30.32 -7.18
CA GLU A 47 -4.59 -29.19 -7.33
C GLU A 47 -4.87 -28.49 -5.98
N GLU A 48 -5.01 -29.25 -4.89
CA GLU A 48 -5.21 -28.71 -3.55
C GLU A 48 -4.02 -27.88 -3.05
N GLU A 49 -2.80 -28.24 -3.43
CA GLU A 49 -1.59 -27.48 -3.09
C GLU A 49 -1.48 -26.22 -3.95
N ALA A 50 -1.71 -26.35 -5.27
CA ALA A 50 -1.72 -25.23 -6.19
C ALA A 50 -2.71 -24.13 -5.75
N PHE A 51 -3.90 -24.50 -5.25
CA PHE A 51 -4.88 -23.54 -4.73
C PHE A 51 -4.37 -22.74 -3.52
N LYS A 52 -3.62 -23.38 -2.61
CA LYS A 52 -3.01 -22.70 -1.45
C LYS A 52 -1.91 -21.74 -1.91
N TYR A 53 -1.06 -22.15 -2.85
CA TYR A 53 -0.05 -21.28 -3.45
C TYR A 53 -0.66 -20.07 -4.17
N PHE A 54 -1.73 -20.27 -4.97
CA PHE A 54 -2.45 -19.14 -5.57
C PHE A 54 -2.95 -18.13 -4.55
N THR A 55 -3.40 -18.60 -3.39
CA THR A 55 -3.86 -17.72 -2.30
C THR A 55 -2.70 -16.91 -1.71
N ILE A 56 -1.52 -17.52 -1.55
CA ILE A 56 -0.29 -16.84 -1.10
C ILE A 56 0.10 -15.73 -2.10
N PHE A 57 0.23 -16.06 -3.39
CA PHE A 57 0.64 -15.10 -4.42
C PHE A 57 -0.35 -13.95 -4.60
N LYS A 58 -1.66 -14.23 -4.53
CA LYS A 58 -2.71 -13.20 -4.50
C LYS A 58 -2.61 -12.30 -3.29
N SER A 59 -2.29 -12.86 -2.12
CA SER A 59 -2.15 -12.08 -0.88
C SER A 59 -0.98 -11.09 -0.99
N ALA A 60 0.12 -11.50 -1.61
CA ALA A 60 1.28 -10.64 -1.89
C ALA A 60 1.04 -9.60 -3.02
N LEU A 61 -0.12 -9.61 -3.68
CA LEU A 61 -0.58 -8.56 -4.61
C LEU A 61 -1.86 -7.87 -4.11
N SER A 62 -2.12 -7.93 -2.81
CA SER A 62 -3.29 -7.37 -2.15
C SER A 62 -2.92 -6.30 -1.12
N GLY A 63 -3.92 -5.54 -0.67
CA GLY A 63 -3.72 -4.40 0.22
C GLY A 63 -3.80 -3.05 -0.51
N THR A 64 -3.48 -1.99 0.23
CA THR A 64 -3.55 -0.61 -0.28
C THR A 64 -2.25 -0.23 -1.00
N LEU A 65 -2.35 0.33 -2.21
CA LEU A 65 -1.20 0.88 -2.93
C LEU A 65 -0.62 2.10 -2.21
N GLY A 66 0.70 2.24 -2.25
CA GLY A 66 1.45 3.24 -1.49
C GLY A 66 1.52 2.96 0.01
N LYS A 67 1.04 1.79 0.44
CA LYS A 67 1.06 1.36 1.84
C LYS A 67 1.49 -0.11 1.98
N ASN A 68 0.62 -1.05 1.62
CA ASN A 68 0.97 -2.48 1.62
C ASN A 68 1.71 -2.87 0.34
N LEU A 69 1.31 -2.28 -0.79
CA LEU A 69 1.95 -2.46 -2.09
C LEU A 69 2.67 -1.17 -2.43
N VAL A 70 3.99 -1.22 -2.48
CA VAL A 70 4.85 -0.05 -2.66
C VAL A 70 5.61 -0.22 -3.98
N ASN A 71 5.43 0.72 -4.90
CA ASN A 71 6.30 0.80 -6.08
C ASN A 71 7.65 1.35 -5.63
N MET A 72 8.72 0.68 -6.04
CA MET A 72 10.10 1.08 -5.78
C MET A 72 10.84 1.16 -7.11
N GLU A 73 11.82 2.05 -7.17
CA GLU A 73 12.63 2.27 -8.37
C GLU A 73 14.07 1.83 -8.12
N PHE A 74 14.68 1.27 -9.15
CA PHE A 74 16.10 0.91 -9.13
C PHE A 74 16.95 2.14 -9.45
N PRO A 75 17.97 2.45 -8.62
CA PRO A 75 19.02 3.38 -9.00
C PRO A 75 19.81 2.85 -10.20
N LEU A 76 20.26 3.76 -11.08
CA LEU A 76 21.02 3.42 -12.29
C LEU A 76 22.25 2.53 -12.05
N HIS A 77 22.95 2.71 -10.92
CA HIS A 77 24.15 1.91 -10.62
C HIS A 77 23.84 0.42 -10.35
N THR A 78 22.58 0.08 -10.04
CA THR A 78 22.18 -1.33 -9.79
C THR A 78 21.99 -2.13 -11.08
N GLU A 79 21.96 -1.45 -12.24
CA GLU A 79 21.94 -2.05 -13.58
C GLU A 79 23.30 -2.62 -14.00
N GLU A 80 24.39 -2.14 -13.38
CA GLU A 80 25.74 -2.55 -13.73
C GLU A 80 25.98 -4.05 -13.48
N GLU A 81 27.01 -4.61 -14.12
CA GLU A 81 27.36 -6.01 -13.90
C GLU A 81 27.71 -6.27 -12.42
N GLY A 82 27.03 -7.25 -11.81
CA GLY A 82 27.10 -7.51 -10.37
C GLY A 82 26.11 -6.73 -9.49
N GLY A 83 25.39 -5.74 -10.04
CA GLY A 83 24.33 -5.02 -9.34
C GLY A 83 23.08 -5.87 -9.06
N THR A 84 22.25 -5.42 -8.10
CA THR A 84 21.06 -6.15 -7.63
C THR A 84 20.00 -6.32 -8.70
N GLN A 85 19.71 -5.27 -9.49
CA GLN A 85 18.75 -5.34 -10.60
C GLN A 85 19.23 -6.30 -11.67
N ASN A 86 20.51 -6.23 -12.05
CA ASN A 86 21.11 -7.16 -13.00
C ASN A 86 21.04 -8.61 -12.51
N PHE A 87 21.22 -8.87 -11.21
CA PHE A 87 21.02 -10.20 -10.63
C PHE A 87 19.56 -10.68 -10.74
N LEU A 88 18.58 -9.84 -10.40
CA LEU A 88 17.16 -10.18 -10.51
C LEU A 88 16.72 -10.41 -11.97
N LEU A 89 17.28 -9.66 -12.93
CA LEU A 89 17.08 -9.88 -14.37
C LEU A 89 17.62 -11.25 -14.79
N LYS A 90 18.86 -11.60 -14.40
CA LYS A 90 19.44 -12.93 -14.68
C LYS A 90 18.58 -14.05 -14.08
N LEU A 91 18.11 -13.87 -12.84
CA LEU A 91 17.25 -14.84 -12.15
C LEU A 91 15.94 -15.05 -12.92
N ARG A 92 15.27 -13.96 -13.34
CA ARG A 92 14.08 -14.02 -14.20
C ARG A 92 14.35 -14.69 -15.54
N ASP A 93 15.39 -14.25 -16.25
CA ASP A 93 15.72 -14.70 -17.61
C ASP A 93 16.14 -16.17 -17.65
N SER A 94 16.64 -16.70 -16.53
CA SER A 94 16.86 -18.13 -16.37
C SER A 94 15.56 -18.95 -16.33
N GLN A 95 14.39 -18.30 -16.20
CA GLN A 95 13.08 -18.91 -15.95
C GLN A 95 13.09 -19.86 -14.75
N LEU A 96 13.95 -19.54 -13.78
CA LEU A 96 14.28 -20.36 -12.60
C LEU A 96 14.77 -21.77 -12.97
N LYS A 97 15.46 -21.92 -14.12
CA LYS A 97 16.06 -23.19 -14.55
C LYS A 97 17.47 -23.37 -14.03
N ASP A 98 18.18 -22.29 -13.72
CA ASP A 98 19.55 -22.31 -13.21
C ASP A 98 19.55 -22.52 -11.69
N ASP A 99 20.03 -23.67 -11.23
CA ASP A 99 20.12 -24.01 -9.79
C ASP A 99 21.08 -23.09 -9.05
N SER A 100 22.16 -22.63 -9.69
CA SER A 100 23.17 -21.81 -9.01
C SER A 100 22.62 -20.41 -8.70
N LEU A 101 21.84 -19.84 -9.62
CA LEU A 101 21.17 -18.55 -9.40
C LEU A 101 20.09 -18.64 -8.30
N ILE A 102 19.37 -19.76 -8.23
CA ILE A 102 18.36 -20.00 -7.20
C ILE A 102 19.03 -20.13 -5.83
N GLU A 103 20.12 -20.88 -5.73
CA GLU A 103 20.86 -21.04 -4.48
C GLU A 103 21.45 -19.71 -3.99
N GLU A 104 22.05 -18.94 -4.90
CA GLU A 104 22.56 -17.60 -4.60
C GLU A 104 21.41 -16.67 -4.13
N PHE A 105 20.23 -16.77 -4.75
CA PHE A 105 19.06 -16.00 -4.33
C PHE A 105 18.64 -16.37 -2.91
N TYR A 106 18.55 -17.66 -2.57
CA TYR A 106 18.22 -18.09 -1.21
C TYR A 106 19.24 -17.59 -0.19
N ASP A 107 20.54 -17.67 -0.49
CA ASP A 107 21.58 -17.18 0.41
C ASP A 107 21.47 -15.67 0.65
N LYS A 108 21.22 -14.88 -0.40
CA LYS A 108 21.00 -13.42 -0.27
C LYS A 108 19.76 -13.10 0.56
N VAL A 109 18.66 -13.84 0.38
CA VAL A 109 17.45 -13.67 1.21
C VAL A 109 17.75 -14.01 2.67
N ILE A 110 18.41 -15.15 2.95
CA ILE A 110 18.72 -15.60 4.32
C ILE A 110 19.69 -14.63 5.03
N ALA A 111 20.66 -14.08 4.30
CA ALA A 111 21.62 -13.14 4.84
C ALA A 111 21.00 -11.80 5.23
N SER A 112 20.04 -11.31 4.44
CA SER A 112 19.48 -9.96 4.54
C SER A 112 18.12 -9.88 5.24
N TYR A 113 17.37 -10.98 5.33
CA TYR A 113 16.09 -11.05 6.03
C TYR A 113 16.29 -11.38 7.52
N ASP A 114 16.12 -10.36 8.37
CA ASP A 114 16.27 -10.47 9.82
C ASP A 114 14.97 -10.97 10.47
N TYR A 115 14.80 -12.30 10.48
CA TYR A 115 13.65 -12.98 11.08
C TYR A 115 14.12 -14.12 11.99
N GLY A 116 13.64 -14.13 13.24
CA GLY A 116 14.10 -15.05 14.28
C GLY A 116 13.28 -16.33 14.45
N GLU A 117 12.33 -16.60 13.54
CA GLU A 117 11.53 -17.82 13.52
C GLU A 117 11.70 -18.54 12.18
N ASN A 118 11.04 -19.69 12.01
CA ASN A 118 11.09 -20.42 10.75
C ASN A 118 10.28 -19.70 9.66
N TYR A 119 10.72 -19.78 8.42
CA TYR A 119 10.01 -19.18 7.28
C TYR A 119 10.23 -19.99 6.00
N TYR A 120 9.35 -19.77 5.03
CA TYR A 120 9.39 -20.41 3.72
C TYR A 120 9.50 -19.34 2.64
N ILE A 121 10.60 -19.38 1.89
CA ILE A 121 10.83 -18.54 0.72
C ILE A 121 10.18 -19.24 -0.47
N ILE A 122 9.26 -18.57 -1.15
CA ILE A 122 8.59 -19.11 -2.35
C ILE A 122 8.86 -18.16 -3.50
N LEU A 123 9.55 -18.64 -4.52
CA LEU A 123 9.91 -17.92 -5.73
C LEU A 123 9.24 -18.57 -6.93
N ILE A 124 8.50 -17.78 -7.71
CA ILE A 124 7.86 -18.25 -8.94
C ILE A 124 8.33 -17.45 -10.15
N HIS A 125 8.28 -18.10 -11.30
CA HIS A 125 8.40 -17.45 -12.61
C HIS A 125 7.07 -17.57 -13.34
N CYS A 126 6.64 -16.46 -13.94
CA CYS A 126 5.42 -16.34 -14.71
C CYS A 126 5.73 -15.85 -16.13
N ALA A 127 5.02 -16.40 -17.12
CA ALA A 127 4.99 -15.89 -18.49
C ALA A 127 3.53 -15.59 -18.84
N TYR A 128 3.19 -14.31 -18.92
CA TYR A 128 1.82 -13.84 -19.14
C TYR A 128 1.65 -13.28 -20.56
N ASP A 129 0.87 -13.98 -21.38
CA ASP A 129 0.38 -13.46 -22.66
C ASP A 129 -0.65 -12.36 -22.42
N ILE A 130 -0.29 -11.11 -22.70
CA ILE A 130 -1.16 -9.96 -22.52
C ILE A 130 -2.18 -9.93 -23.67
N PRO A 131 -3.50 -10.04 -23.38
CA PRO A 131 -4.52 -9.92 -24.41
C PRO A 131 -4.50 -8.53 -25.03
N ALA A 132 -4.64 -8.47 -26.35
CA ALA A 132 -4.82 -7.22 -27.09
C ALA A 132 -6.13 -6.54 -26.65
N ARG A 133 -6.17 -5.21 -26.73
CA ARG A 133 -7.41 -4.44 -26.48
C ARG A 133 -7.84 -3.71 -27.75
N SER A 134 -9.12 -3.81 -28.07
CA SER A 134 -9.74 -3.00 -29.13
C SER A 134 -9.85 -1.52 -28.71
N SER A 135 -10.11 -0.64 -29.67
CA SER A 135 -10.26 0.81 -29.45
C SER A 135 -11.43 1.19 -28.53
N ASP A 136 -12.39 0.28 -28.32
CA ASP A 136 -13.50 0.43 -27.37
C ASP A 136 -13.21 -0.22 -25.99
N GLY A 137 -12.00 -0.76 -25.78
CA GLY A 137 -11.54 -1.30 -24.50
C GLY A 137 -11.94 -2.75 -24.22
N LEU A 138 -12.54 -3.46 -25.19
CA LEU A 138 -12.82 -4.90 -25.06
C LEU A 138 -11.53 -5.73 -25.23
N GLU A 139 -11.40 -6.78 -24.42
CA GLU A 139 -10.26 -7.70 -24.50
C GLU A 139 -10.45 -8.66 -25.67
N MET A 140 -9.48 -8.70 -26.58
CA MET A 140 -9.40 -9.65 -27.68
C MET A 140 -8.54 -10.84 -27.25
N TYR A 141 -9.16 -11.82 -26.59
CA TYR A 141 -8.45 -13.00 -26.08
C TYR A 141 -7.74 -13.85 -27.16
N ASP A 142 -8.13 -13.70 -28.43
CA ASP A 142 -7.53 -14.44 -29.56
C ASP A 142 -6.29 -13.74 -30.15
N ALA A 143 -5.90 -12.56 -29.65
CA ALA A 143 -4.71 -11.83 -30.06
C ALA A 143 -3.86 -11.46 -28.83
N SER A 144 -2.60 -11.86 -28.83
CA SER A 144 -1.61 -11.46 -27.81
C SER A 144 -0.68 -10.42 -28.43
N ASP A 145 -0.50 -9.30 -27.75
CA ASP A 145 0.38 -8.21 -28.21
C ASP A 145 1.80 -8.34 -27.63
N PHE A 146 1.93 -8.92 -26.43
CA PHE A 146 3.18 -8.92 -25.68
C PHE A 146 3.20 -10.03 -24.61
N VAL A 147 4.36 -10.68 -24.42
CA VAL A 147 4.57 -11.64 -23.33
C VAL A 147 5.31 -10.95 -22.19
N TYR A 148 4.63 -10.80 -21.06
CA TYR A 148 5.22 -10.27 -19.84
C TYR A 148 5.77 -11.40 -18.97
N GLU A 149 7.09 -11.50 -18.90
CA GLU A 149 7.80 -12.42 -18.02
C GLU A 149 8.21 -11.72 -16.72
N PHE A 150 7.90 -12.34 -15.59
CA PHE A 150 8.22 -11.80 -14.26
C PHE A 150 8.49 -12.90 -13.26
N ILE A 151 9.21 -12.54 -12.20
CA ILE A 151 9.35 -13.32 -10.99
C ILE A 151 8.56 -12.68 -9.85
N GLN A 152 8.01 -13.53 -9.00
CA GLN A 152 7.42 -13.10 -7.73
C GLN A 152 8.04 -13.92 -6.61
N CYS A 153 8.53 -13.24 -5.58
CA CYS A 153 8.98 -13.86 -4.34
C CYS A 153 8.01 -13.53 -3.22
N THR A 154 7.69 -14.51 -2.38
CA THR A 154 6.93 -14.33 -1.15
C THR A 154 7.63 -15.04 0.00
N ILE A 155 7.73 -14.38 1.15
CA ILE A 155 8.29 -14.96 2.37
C ILE A 155 7.17 -15.14 3.37
N CYS A 156 6.94 -16.40 3.73
CA CYS A 156 5.83 -16.82 4.58
C CYS A 156 6.37 -17.35 5.91
N PRO A 157 5.94 -16.81 7.06
CA PRO A 157 6.23 -17.41 8.36
C PRO A 157 5.78 -18.88 8.42
N VAL A 158 6.54 -19.71 9.11
CA VAL A 158 6.21 -21.11 9.34
C VAL A 158 6.07 -21.34 10.84
N LYS A 159 4.84 -21.55 11.30
CA LYS A 159 4.53 -21.64 12.74
C LYS A 159 3.91 -22.98 13.09
N LEU A 160 4.18 -23.44 14.31
CA LEU A 160 3.49 -24.61 14.84
C LEU A 160 2.00 -24.33 14.96
N SER A 161 1.20 -25.26 14.48
CA SER A 161 -0.25 -25.23 14.63
C SER A 161 -0.67 -25.07 16.10
N LYS A 162 -1.87 -24.50 16.32
CA LYS A 162 -2.37 -24.22 17.67
C LYS A 162 -2.42 -25.51 18.51
N ALA A 163 -1.86 -25.44 19.72
CA ALA A 163 -1.98 -26.50 20.70
C ALA A 163 -3.44 -26.74 21.08
N GLY A 164 -3.78 -27.96 21.46
CA GLY A 164 -5.12 -28.33 21.88
C GLY A 164 -5.33 -29.83 21.91
N LEU A 165 -6.57 -30.23 22.18
CA LEU A 165 -7.01 -31.61 22.05
C LEU A 165 -7.67 -31.80 20.68
N CYS A 166 -7.46 -32.95 20.03
CA CYS A 166 -8.17 -33.33 18.82
C CYS A 166 -8.83 -34.70 18.97
N TYR A 167 -9.87 -34.94 18.18
CA TYR A 167 -10.50 -36.25 18.08
C TYR A 167 -9.69 -37.13 17.12
N ASN A 168 -9.10 -38.20 17.64
CA ASN A 168 -8.44 -39.22 16.84
C ASN A 168 -9.50 -40.26 16.40
N SER A 169 -9.84 -40.26 15.12
CA SER A 169 -10.87 -41.15 14.56
C SER A 169 -10.46 -42.62 14.53
N GLN A 170 -9.17 -42.94 14.57
CA GLN A 170 -8.68 -44.32 14.58
C GLN A 170 -8.76 -44.93 15.99
N ALA A 171 -8.35 -44.17 17.01
CA ALA A 171 -8.38 -44.61 18.41
C ALA A 171 -9.73 -44.32 19.11
N ASN A 172 -10.60 -43.51 18.48
CA ASN A 172 -11.86 -43.03 19.04
C ASN A 172 -11.70 -42.37 20.42
N VAL A 173 -10.65 -41.55 20.58
CA VAL A 173 -10.34 -40.81 21.81
C VAL A 173 -10.07 -39.34 21.53
N ILE A 174 -10.21 -38.53 22.58
CA ILE A 174 -9.74 -37.14 22.59
C ILE A 174 -8.34 -37.13 23.19
N GLU A 175 -7.36 -36.65 22.43
CA GLU A 175 -5.95 -36.64 22.85
C GLU A 175 -5.23 -35.36 22.43
N ASN A 176 -3.99 -35.19 22.89
CA ASN A 176 -3.16 -34.05 22.50
C ASN A 176 -2.96 -34.04 20.98
N ARG A 177 -3.22 -32.87 20.39
CA ARG A 177 -3.02 -32.65 18.96
C ARG A 177 -1.52 -32.68 18.63
N ASN A 178 -1.14 -33.55 17.69
CA ASN A 178 0.16 -33.44 17.03
C ASN A 178 0.22 -32.11 16.27
N ARG A 179 1.29 -31.35 16.51
CA ARG A 179 1.42 -29.98 15.98
C ARG A 179 2.31 -29.99 14.76
N ASP A 180 1.71 -29.70 13.61
CA ASP A 180 2.46 -29.51 12.37
C ASP A 180 2.97 -28.07 12.23
N TRP A 181 4.07 -27.92 11.50
CA TRP A 181 4.53 -26.63 11.00
C TRP A 181 3.68 -26.20 9.81
N ILE A 182 3.07 -25.02 9.91
CA ILE A 182 2.14 -24.49 8.92
C ILE A 182 2.73 -23.23 8.31
N VAL A 183 2.81 -23.20 6.98
CA VAL A 183 3.11 -22.00 6.19
C VAL A 183 1.93 -21.03 6.31
N GLU A 184 2.16 -19.85 6.88
CA GLU A 184 1.16 -18.79 7.01
C GLU A 184 1.06 -17.95 5.72
N ALA A 185 0.14 -16.98 5.72
CA ALA A 185 0.09 -15.95 4.68
C ALA A 185 1.41 -15.15 4.64
N PRO A 186 1.81 -14.62 3.47
CA PRO A 186 3.07 -13.91 3.32
C PRO A 186 3.16 -12.70 4.25
N GLU A 187 4.34 -12.49 4.83
CA GLU A 187 4.64 -11.30 5.62
C GLU A 187 5.26 -10.21 4.75
N THR A 188 6.09 -10.63 3.80
CA THR A 188 6.69 -9.77 2.78
C THR A 188 6.79 -10.50 1.44
N GLY A 189 6.94 -9.75 0.36
CA GLY A 189 7.24 -10.28 -0.96
C GLY A 189 7.59 -9.17 -1.93
N PHE A 190 8.01 -9.54 -3.14
CA PHE A 190 8.18 -8.61 -4.23
C PHE A 190 7.79 -9.24 -5.56
N LEU A 191 7.53 -8.39 -6.55
CA LEU A 191 7.32 -8.75 -7.93
C LEU A 191 8.25 -7.90 -8.80
N PHE A 192 8.98 -8.56 -9.70
CA PHE A 192 9.95 -7.92 -10.58
C PHE A 192 9.98 -8.61 -11.96
N PRO A 193 10.05 -7.86 -13.07
CA PRO A 193 9.92 -6.40 -13.18
C PRO A 193 8.53 -5.90 -12.82
N ALA A 194 8.33 -4.60 -12.61
CA ALA A 194 7.00 -4.06 -12.41
C ALA A 194 6.14 -4.21 -13.68
N PHE A 195 4.82 -4.34 -13.48
CA PHE A 195 3.83 -4.29 -14.55
C PHE A 195 3.24 -2.88 -14.58
N THR A 196 3.55 -2.12 -15.63
CA THR A 196 3.14 -0.72 -15.78
C THR A 196 2.69 -0.48 -17.22
N ASP A 197 1.53 0.13 -17.41
CA ASP A 197 0.94 0.44 -18.73
C ASP A 197 0.82 -0.77 -19.65
N ARG A 198 0.46 -1.91 -19.05
CA ARG A 198 0.40 -3.22 -19.72
C ARG A 198 1.71 -3.63 -20.40
N ASN A 199 2.85 -3.23 -19.83
CA ASN A 199 4.17 -3.57 -20.34
C ASN A 199 5.15 -3.90 -19.20
N THR A 200 6.33 -4.39 -19.58
CA THR A 200 7.45 -4.63 -18.65
C THR A 200 8.12 -3.32 -18.32
N ASP A 201 8.17 -3.00 -17.03
CA ASP A 201 8.99 -1.91 -16.50
C ASP A 201 10.16 -2.50 -15.72
N ILE A 202 11.33 -2.56 -16.37
CA ILE A 202 12.56 -3.11 -15.80
C ILE A 202 13.17 -2.23 -14.70
N HIS A 203 12.80 -0.95 -14.64
CA HIS A 203 13.30 0.00 -13.64
C HIS A 203 12.39 0.06 -12.40
N GLY A 204 11.22 -0.59 -12.46
CA GLY A 204 10.28 -0.71 -11.36
C GLY A 204 10.30 -2.08 -10.67
N LEU A 205 10.04 -2.07 -9.37
CA LEU A 205 9.73 -3.24 -8.55
C LEU A 205 8.49 -2.95 -7.71
N VAL A 206 7.66 -3.96 -7.48
CA VAL A 206 6.55 -3.86 -6.54
C VAL A 206 6.87 -4.65 -5.30
N TYR A 207 6.96 -3.97 -4.18
CA TYR A 207 7.18 -4.57 -2.87
C TYR A 207 5.85 -4.72 -2.12
N TYR A 208 5.67 -5.88 -1.48
CA TYR A 208 4.55 -6.16 -0.60
C TYR A 208 5.02 -6.24 0.85
N SER A 209 4.32 -5.54 1.74
CA SER A 209 4.42 -5.75 3.18
C SER A 209 3.03 -5.91 3.81
N LYS A 210 2.89 -6.96 4.63
CA LYS A 210 1.73 -7.16 5.48
C LYS A 210 1.63 -6.05 6.54
N ASN A 211 2.77 -5.62 7.09
CA ASN A 211 2.85 -4.50 8.03
C ASN A 211 3.70 -3.34 7.43
N PRO A 212 3.06 -2.34 6.82
CA PRO A 212 3.72 -1.19 6.18
C PRO A 212 4.67 -0.39 7.08
N GLU A 213 4.51 -0.50 8.40
CA GLU A 213 5.35 0.19 9.39
C GLU A 213 6.65 -0.56 9.71
N LEU A 214 6.75 -1.83 9.28
CA LEU A 214 7.90 -2.70 9.48
C LEU A 214 8.40 -3.17 8.12
N LEU A 215 9.12 -2.29 7.42
CA LEU A 215 9.84 -2.67 6.21
C LEU A 215 11.20 -3.27 6.60
N PRO A 216 11.57 -4.46 6.08
CA PRO A 216 12.90 -5.01 6.27
C PRO A 216 13.88 -4.27 5.36
N GLU A 217 14.31 -3.08 5.81
CA GLU A 217 15.16 -2.16 5.04
C GLU A 217 16.43 -2.84 4.54
N ARG A 218 17.08 -3.64 5.39
CA ARG A 218 18.28 -4.41 5.04
C ARG A 218 18.05 -5.37 3.87
N MET A 219 16.91 -6.05 3.85
CA MET A 219 16.53 -6.92 2.74
C MET A 219 16.30 -6.10 1.47
N ILE A 220 15.62 -4.96 1.57
CA ILE A 220 15.38 -4.11 0.40
C ILE A 220 16.71 -3.58 -0.14
N ASP A 221 17.62 -3.12 0.71
CA ASP A 221 18.92 -2.58 0.31
C ASP A 221 19.86 -3.67 -0.25
N GLU A 222 20.09 -4.76 0.49
CA GLU A 222 21.10 -5.77 0.13
C GLU A 222 20.63 -6.76 -0.96
N LEU A 223 19.33 -7.10 -1.01
CA LEU A 223 18.79 -8.03 -2.02
C LEU A 223 18.23 -7.30 -3.24
N LEU A 224 17.45 -6.24 -3.03
CA LEU A 224 16.75 -5.53 -4.11
C LEU A 224 17.56 -4.33 -4.61
N GLY A 225 18.23 -3.58 -3.74
CA GLY A 225 18.94 -2.35 -4.06
C GLY A 225 18.02 -1.22 -4.55
N CYS A 226 16.72 -1.29 -4.27
CA CYS A 226 15.77 -0.24 -4.66
C CYS A 226 15.78 0.92 -3.66
N VAL A 227 15.37 2.11 -4.12
CA VAL A 227 15.12 3.25 -3.21
C VAL A 227 13.84 2.99 -2.42
N ILE A 228 13.94 2.97 -1.10
CA ILE A 228 12.79 2.86 -0.21
C ILE A 228 12.06 4.21 -0.17
N PRO A 229 10.81 4.31 -0.63
CA PRO A 229 10.06 5.55 -0.52
C PRO A 229 9.61 5.79 0.92
N MET A 230 9.24 7.02 1.23
CA MET A 230 8.64 7.36 2.53
C MET A 230 7.39 6.50 2.80
N THR A 231 7.30 5.96 4.01
CA THR A 231 6.12 5.20 4.45
C THR A 231 4.88 6.09 4.44
N ALA A 232 3.68 5.50 4.31
CA ALA A 232 2.42 6.23 4.38
C ALA A 232 2.28 7.08 5.67
N LYS A 233 2.77 6.55 6.79
CA LYS A 233 2.80 7.27 8.08
C LYS A 233 3.75 8.46 8.02
N SER A 234 4.99 8.26 7.58
CA SER A 234 5.98 9.33 7.45
C SER A 234 5.54 10.41 6.46
N GLN A 235 4.89 10.03 5.35
CA GLN A 235 4.27 10.98 4.42
C GLN A 235 3.24 11.86 5.12
N LYS A 236 2.34 11.26 5.91
CA LYS A 236 1.32 12.00 6.66
C LYS A 236 1.93 12.97 7.68
N GLU A 237 2.87 12.49 8.49
CA GLU A 237 3.53 13.30 9.53
C GLU A 237 4.34 14.45 8.92
N THR A 238 5.05 14.19 7.83
CA THR A 238 5.83 15.20 7.11
C THR A 238 4.91 16.23 6.43
N PHE A 239 3.82 15.78 5.82
CA PHE A 239 2.81 16.69 5.26
C PHE A 239 2.23 17.61 6.33
N GLN A 240 1.82 17.07 7.48
CA GLN A 240 1.31 17.87 8.60
C GLN A 240 2.33 18.90 9.09
N THR A 241 3.59 18.49 9.23
CA THR A 241 4.68 19.38 9.62
C THR A 241 4.87 20.52 8.60
N ILE A 242 4.82 20.23 7.30
CA ILE A 242 4.90 21.25 6.24
C ILE A 242 3.75 22.25 6.35
N ILE A 243 2.51 21.77 6.52
CA ILE A 243 1.34 22.65 6.67
C ILE A 243 1.51 23.57 7.89
N GLU A 244 1.85 23.01 9.05
CA GLU A 244 2.00 23.77 10.31
C GLU A 244 3.14 24.81 10.23
N GLU A 245 4.30 24.43 9.71
CA GLU A 245 5.48 25.30 9.62
C GLU A 245 5.32 26.41 8.57
N THR A 246 4.69 26.11 7.43
CA THR A 246 4.54 27.08 6.32
C THR A 246 3.39 28.06 6.57
N LEU A 247 2.28 27.62 7.18
CA LEU A 247 1.16 28.52 7.48
C LEU A 247 1.39 29.33 8.77
N GLY A 248 2.07 28.77 9.78
CA GLY A 248 2.34 29.46 11.04
C GLY A 248 1.06 30.00 11.71
N GLU A 249 0.99 31.31 11.91
CA GLU A 249 -0.18 31.97 12.52
C GLU A 249 -1.47 31.85 11.67
N ASN A 250 -1.34 31.64 10.36
CA ASN A 250 -2.48 31.46 9.45
C ASN A 250 -3.03 30.01 9.44
N CYS A 251 -2.45 29.10 10.24
CA CYS A 251 -2.87 27.72 10.37
C CYS A 251 -4.13 27.58 11.25
N ASP A 252 -5.22 28.26 10.86
CA ASP A 252 -6.50 28.20 11.55
C ASP A 252 -7.41 27.05 11.05
N PHE A 253 -8.56 26.91 11.71
CA PHE A 253 -9.52 25.82 11.44
C PHE A 253 -10.03 25.84 9.99
N GLU A 254 -10.38 27.00 9.45
CA GLU A 254 -10.95 27.08 8.09
C GLU A 254 -9.85 26.84 7.06
N THR A 255 -8.62 27.33 7.29
CA THR A 255 -7.48 27.06 6.42
C THR A 255 -7.18 25.56 6.31
N VAL A 256 -7.09 24.85 7.44
CA VAL A 256 -6.84 23.39 7.43
C VAL A 256 -8.00 22.63 6.79
N LYS A 257 -9.24 23.04 7.06
CA LYS A 257 -10.43 22.46 6.42
C LYS A 257 -10.40 22.63 4.90
N ASN A 258 -10.11 23.84 4.40
CA ASN A 258 -10.00 24.13 2.97
C ASN A 258 -8.91 23.29 2.28
N ILE A 259 -7.75 23.13 2.92
CA ILE A 259 -6.67 22.26 2.43
C ILE A 259 -7.18 20.81 2.27
N HIS A 260 -7.83 20.28 3.30
CA HIS A 260 -8.39 18.92 3.27
C HIS A 260 -9.49 18.75 2.21
N GLU A 261 -10.37 19.74 2.04
CA GLU A 261 -11.42 19.74 1.01
C GLU A 261 -10.80 19.77 -0.40
N THR A 262 -9.82 20.65 -0.64
CA THR A 262 -9.13 20.77 -1.93
C THR A 262 -8.47 19.46 -2.35
N ILE A 263 -7.76 18.79 -1.43
CA ILE A 263 -7.12 17.51 -1.75
C ILE A 263 -8.16 16.41 -2.00
N ASN A 264 -9.25 16.37 -1.23
CA ASN A 264 -10.32 15.40 -1.45
C ASN A 264 -11.03 15.61 -2.78
N GLU A 265 -11.23 16.87 -3.20
CA GLU A 265 -11.78 17.20 -4.53
C GLU A 265 -10.86 16.66 -5.64
N MET A 266 -9.56 16.97 -5.57
CA MET A 266 -8.57 16.45 -6.53
C MET A 266 -8.52 14.91 -6.56
N LEU A 267 -8.65 14.25 -5.41
CA LEU A 267 -8.73 12.78 -5.32
C LEU A 267 -9.98 12.22 -6.00
N GLU A 268 -11.11 12.91 -5.88
CA GLU A 268 -12.37 12.48 -6.48
C GLU A 268 -12.36 12.71 -8.01
N GLU A 269 -11.76 13.81 -8.48
CA GLU A 269 -11.57 14.10 -9.90
C GLU A 269 -10.66 13.06 -10.59
N THR A 270 -9.65 12.56 -9.88
CA THR A 270 -8.65 11.62 -10.42
C THR A 270 -8.96 10.15 -10.12
N LYS A 271 -10.08 9.83 -9.48
CA LYS A 271 -10.40 8.46 -9.02
C LYS A 271 -10.46 7.41 -10.13
N ASP A 272 -10.80 7.83 -11.35
CA ASP A 272 -10.96 6.94 -12.51
C ASP A 272 -9.64 6.77 -13.29
N GLU A 273 -8.66 7.65 -13.03
CA GLU A 273 -7.33 7.58 -13.63
C GLU A 273 -6.59 6.32 -13.18
N PRO A 274 -5.76 5.73 -14.06
CA PRO A 274 -5.01 4.54 -13.72
C PRO A 274 -3.89 4.84 -12.71
N ALA A 275 -3.21 5.97 -12.84
CA ALA A 275 -2.13 6.36 -11.94
C ALA A 275 -2.69 6.94 -10.62
N PRO A 276 -2.08 6.62 -9.47
CA PRO A 276 -2.51 7.20 -8.21
C PRO A 276 -2.11 8.68 -8.13
N PHE A 277 -3.01 9.52 -7.64
CA PHE A 277 -2.76 10.96 -7.51
C PHE A 277 -1.71 11.27 -6.44
N THR A 278 -0.68 12.01 -6.84
CA THR A 278 0.40 12.49 -5.98
C THR A 278 0.37 14.02 -5.93
N ILE A 279 0.69 14.58 -4.76
CA ILE A 279 0.92 16.02 -4.58
C ILE A 279 2.41 16.26 -4.72
N ASP A 280 2.80 16.81 -5.86
CA ASP A 280 4.18 17.22 -6.11
C ASP A 280 4.53 18.54 -5.41
N LYS A 281 5.80 18.96 -5.52
CA LYS A 281 6.31 20.20 -4.91
C LYS A 281 5.57 21.44 -5.38
N TYR A 282 5.20 21.49 -6.67
CA TYR A 282 4.50 22.63 -7.27
C TYR A 282 3.05 22.72 -6.76
N GLN A 283 2.34 21.61 -6.75
CA GLN A 283 0.99 21.50 -6.21
C GLN A 283 0.96 21.82 -4.71
N MET A 284 1.96 21.36 -3.95
CA MET A 284 2.11 21.70 -2.53
C MET A 284 2.24 23.21 -2.32
N LYS A 285 3.13 23.86 -3.08
CA LYS A 285 3.32 25.32 -3.01
C LYS A 285 2.04 26.06 -3.32
N LYS A 286 1.38 25.71 -4.43
CA LYS A 286 0.12 26.34 -4.85
C LYS A 286 -1.00 26.14 -3.84
N LEU A 287 -1.08 24.95 -3.25
CA LEU A 287 -2.04 24.64 -2.19
C LEU A 287 -1.83 25.54 -0.97
N LEU A 288 -0.58 25.69 -0.52
CA LEU A 288 -0.23 26.53 0.62
C LEU A 288 -0.43 28.03 0.33
N GLU A 289 -0.03 28.49 -0.86
CA GLU A 289 -0.22 29.87 -1.32
C GLU A 289 -1.70 30.28 -1.33
N ASN A 290 -2.57 29.44 -1.91
CA ASN A 290 -4.01 29.66 -1.94
C ASN A 290 -4.67 29.63 -0.56
N ASN A 291 -3.99 29.06 0.44
CA ASN A 291 -4.45 28.93 1.81
C ASN A 291 -3.71 29.88 2.77
N GLY A 292 -3.11 30.96 2.25
CA GLY A 292 -2.62 32.06 3.07
C GLY A 292 -1.19 31.92 3.58
N ALA A 293 -0.38 31.03 3.00
CA ALA A 293 1.06 31.01 3.25
C ALA A 293 1.72 32.32 2.79
N SER A 294 2.65 32.86 3.59
CA SER A 294 3.40 34.06 3.20
C SER A 294 4.47 33.75 2.16
N GLN A 295 4.81 34.73 1.32
CA GLN A 295 5.84 34.56 0.29
C GLN A 295 7.19 34.15 0.88
N GLU A 296 7.58 34.72 2.02
CA GLU A 296 8.80 34.35 2.75
C GLU A 296 8.80 32.86 3.15
N LYS A 297 7.68 32.36 3.68
CA LYS A 297 7.56 30.95 4.09
C LYS A 297 7.53 29.97 2.92
N LEU A 298 6.95 30.39 1.79
CA LEU A 298 6.98 29.60 0.56
C LEU A 298 8.40 29.49 -0.03
N GLU A 299 9.19 30.57 0.04
CA GLU A 299 10.59 30.57 -0.38
C GLU A 299 11.46 29.68 0.53
N GLU A 300 11.25 29.71 1.86
CA GLU A 300 11.89 28.78 2.80
C GLU A 300 11.57 27.31 2.47
N LEU A 301 10.29 27.01 2.16
CA LEU A 301 9.85 25.67 1.78
C LEU A 301 10.51 25.19 0.48
N GLU A 302 10.60 26.06 -0.54
CA GLU A 302 11.29 25.73 -1.80
C GLU A 302 12.77 25.45 -1.58
N GLN A 303 13.45 26.25 -0.76
CA GLN A 303 14.85 26.01 -0.43
C GLN A 303 15.05 24.65 0.24
N ARG A 304 14.17 24.27 1.18
CA ARG A 304 14.20 22.94 1.81
C ARG A 304 14.03 21.82 0.79
N PHE A 305 13.11 21.96 -0.16
CA PHE A 305 12.90 20.97 -1.21
C PHE A 305 14.05 20.87 -2.22
N THR A 306 14.90 21.89 -2.31
CA THR A 306 16.04 21.94 -3.26
C THR A 306 17.34 21.45 -2.62
N GLN A 307 17.49 21.61 -1.30
CA GLN A 307 18.66 21.14 -0.54
C GLN A 307 18.68 19.61 -0.31
N ASP A 308 17.54 18.95 -0.51
CA ASP A 308 17.46 17.48 -0.56
C ASP A 308 18.04 16.98 -1.90
N GLU A 309 19.37 17.01 -2.03
CA GLU A 309 20.15 16.67 -3.26
C GLU A 309 19.92 15.23 -3.79
N GLN A 310 19.12 14.41 -3.10
CA GLN A 310 18.89 13.01 -3.47
C GLN A 310 17.58 12.75 -4.22
N GLU A 311 16.82 13.77 -4.67
CA GLU A 311 15.53 13.58 -5.35
C GLU A 311 14.56 12.65 -4.57
N LYS A 312 14.76 12.49 -3.26
CA LYS A 312 14.10 11.48 -2.42
C LYS A 312 12.63 11.73 -2.14
N ASN A 313 12.07 12.82 -2.66
CA ASN A 313 10.71 13.23 -2.38
C ASN A 313 9.94 13.45 -3.69
N PRO A 314 9.49 12.37 -4.36
CA PRO A 314 8.74 12.44 -5.62
C PRO A 314 7.32 13.04 -5.44
N GLY A 315 6.92 13.35 -4.21
CA GLY A 315 5.61 13.87 -3.87
C GLY A 315 4.92 13.03 -2.80
N PHE A 316 3.79 13.51 -2.32
CA PHE A 316 2.97 12.82 -1.33
C PHE A 316 1.83 12.09 -2.02
N LEU A 317 1.62 10.81 -1.73
CA LEU A 317 0.42 10.14 -2.20
C LEU A 317 -0.78 10.76 -1.51
N ALA A 318 -1.72 11.34 -2.25
CA ALA A 318 -2.84 12.07 -1.64
C ALA A 318 -3.66 11.18 -0.69
N SER A 319 -3.83 9.90 -1.05
CA SER A 319 -4.50 8.90 -0.21
C SER A 319 -3.76 8.53 1.10
N ASN A 320 -2.48 8.89 1.25
CA ASN A 320 -1.71 8.70 2.48
C ASN A 320 -1.84 9.89 3.44
N ILE A 321 -2.05 11.10 2.91
CA ILE A 321 -2.07 12.35 3.70
C ILE A 321 -3.47 12.80 4.09
N VAL A 322 -4.50 12.48 3.30
CA VAL A 322 -5.90 12.76 3.62
C VAL A 322 -6.74 11.50 3.70
N ASN A 323 -7.76 11.53 4.56
CA ASN A 323 -8.71 10.43 4.70
C ASN A 323 -9.97 10.71 3.88
N ALA A 324 -10.08 10.06 2.72
CA ALA A 324 -11.23 10.16 1.83
C ALA A 324 -12.56 9.61 2.42
N ARG A 325 -12.56 9.06 3.65
CA ARG A 325 -13.77 8.51 4.29
C ARG A 325 -14.29 9.36 5.45
N SER A 326 -13.46 10.23 6.03
CA SER A 326 -13.89 11.06 7.15
C SER A 326 -12.96 12.25 7.36
N PHE A 327 -13.57 13.40 7.66
CA PHE A 327 -12.90 14.53 8.29
C PHE A 327 -12.96 14.35 9.82
N GLU A 328 -11.81 14.43 10.50
CA GLU A 328 -11.69 14.13 11.92
C GLU A 328 -11.15 15.35 12.68
N ILE A 329 -11.89 15.79 13.70
CA ILE A 329 -11.49 16.88 14.60
C ILE A 329 -11.27 16.28 15.98
N LYS A 330 -10.10 16.55 16.57
CA LYS A 330 -9.74 16.07 17.90
C LYS A 330 -9.42 17.22 18.83
N THR A 331 -9.98 17.12 20.03
CA THR A 331 -9.59 17.88 21.21
C THR A 331 -9.11 16.88 22.27
N THR A 332 -8.73 17.36 23.46
CA THR A 332 -8.26 16.51 24.56
C THR A 332 -9.24 15.41 24.94
N ASP A 333 -10.54 15.73 25.00
CA ASP A 333 -11.57 14.82 25.53
C ASP A 333 -12.64 14.42 24.50
N VAL A 334 -12.63 15.04 23.30
CA VAL A 334 -13.67 14.85 22.28
C VAL A 334 -13.06 14.58 20.91
N SER A 335 -13.58 13.56 20.23
CA SER A 335 -13.29 13.27 18.83
C SER A 335 -14.58 13.36 18.01
N ILE A 336 -14.57 14.22 17.00
CA ILE A 336 -15.69 14.42 16.08
C ILE A 336 -15.27 13.83 14.72
N LYS A 337 -16.14 13.02 14.12
CA LYS A 337 -15.95 12.46 12.77
C LYS A 337 -17.12 12.87 11.89
N VAL A 338 -16.80 13.46 10.75
CA VAL A 338 -17.78 13.99 9.79
C VAL A 338 -17.50 13.35 8.44
N ALA A 339 -18.54 13.09 7.66
CA ALA A 339 -18.36 12.65 6.28
C ALA A 339 -17.63 13.74 5.47
N PRO A 340 -16.70 13.41 4.56
CA PRO A 340 -15.89 14.40 3.84
C PRO A 340 -16.72 15.40 3.03
N ASP A 341 -17.89 15.00 2.51
CA ASP A 341 -18.82 15.86 1.76
C ASP A 341 -19.73 16.71 2.67
N LYS A 342 -19.56 16.62 4.00
CA LYS A 342 -20.38 17.29 5.02
C LYS A 342 -19.57 18.17 5.97
N THR A 343 -18.32 18.48 5.63
CA THR A 343 -17.43 19.39 6.39
C THR A 343 -18.03 20.78 6.59
N TYR A 344 -18.87 21.25 5.66
CA TYR A 344 -19.61 22.51 5.78
C TYR A 344 -20.56 22.57 7.00
N LEU A 345 -20.91 21.43 7.60
CA LEU A 345 -21.71 21.40 8.82
C LEU A 345 -20.91 21.80 10.07
N VAL A 346 -19.58 21.86 9.98
CA VAL A 346 -18.71 22.15 11.11
C VAL A 346 -17.99 23.47 10.91
N GLU A 347 -18.06 24.29 11.95
CA GLU A 347 -17.45 25.62 12.00
C GLU A 347 -16.80 25.87 13.36
N ASN A 348 -15.77 26.70 13.38
CA ASN A 348 -15.21 27.23 14.61
C ASN A 348 -15.83 28.60 14.91
N ARG A 349 -16.51 28.75 16.05
CA ARG A 349 -17.13 30.03 16.46
C ARG A 349 -16.80 30.37 17.91
N MET A 350 -16.71 31.68 18.18
CA MET A 350 -16.70 32.19 19.55
C MET A 350 -18.13 32.28 20.09
N ILE A 351 -18.44 31.50 21.13
CA ILE A 351 -19.72 31.54 21.83
C ILE A 351 -19.44 31.97 23.26
N GLU A 352 -20.03 33.10 23.68
CA GLU A 352 -19.84 33.65 25.03
C GLU A 352 -18.35 33.84 25.42
N GLY A 353 -17.51 34.21 24.44
CA GLY A 353 -16.07 34.40 24.65
C GLY A 353 -15.25 33.11 24.72
N ARG A 354 -15.83 31.95 24.40
CA ARG A 354 -15.13 30.66 24.35
C ARG A 354 -15.09 30.12 22.92
N PRO A 355 -13.93 29.61 22.45
CA PRO A 355 -13.84 28.96 21.15
C PRO A 355 -14.57 27.62 21.20
N CYS A 356 -15.51 27.44 20.28
CA CYS A 356 -16.39 26.29 20.23
C CYS A 356 -16.41 25.73 18.80
N ILE A 357 -16.35 24.41 18.69
CA ILE A 357 -16.70 23.72 17.45
C ILE A 357 -18.22 23.58 17.42
N VAL A 358 -18.86 24.20 16.43
CA VAL A 358 -20.31 24.18 16.22
C VAL A 358 -20.63 23.21 15.10
N ILE A 359 -21.55 22.29 15.35
CA ILE A 359 -22.06 21.36 14.34
C ILE A 359 -23.51 21.74 14.04
N GLY A 360 -23.78 22.12 12.79
CA GLY A 360 -25.14 22.32 12.30
C GLY A 360 -25.92 21.01 12.31
N ILE A 361 -27.02 20.96 13.05
CA ILE A 361 -27.90 19.78 13.15
C ILE A 361 -29.12 19.92 12.25
N SER A 362 -29.48 18.84 11.56
CA SER A 362 -30.80 18.69 10.92
C SER A 362 -31.78 18.01 11.88
N GLU A 363 -33.04 17.82 11.47
CA GLU A 363 -34.13 17.37 12.35
C GLU A 363 -33.89 16.02 13.07
N HIS A 364 -32.92 15.21 12.64
CA HIS A 364 -32.63 13.89 13.22
C HIS A 364 -31.33 13.91 14.03
N VAL A 365 -31.46 13.85 15.37
CA VAL A 365 -30.33 13.74 16.31
C VAL A 365 -30.52 12.51 17.18
N GLU A 366 -29.46 11.73 17.39
CA GLU A 366 -29.45 10.57 18.27
C GLU A 366 -28.35 10.65 19.32
N ILE A 367 -28.68 10.27 20.56
CA ILE A 367 -27.73 10.15 21.67
C ILE A 367 -27.71 8.68 22.12
N ASN A 368 -26.60 7.99 21.92
CA ASN A 368 -26.46 6.56 22.23
C ASN A 368 -27.60 5.70 21.63
N GLY A 369 -28.04 6.02 20.41
CA GLY A 369 -29.14 5.34 19.71
C GLY A 369 -30.56 5.79 20.12
N ILE A 370 -30.68 6.83 20.94
CA ILE A 370 -31.97 7.41 21.34
C ILE A 370 -32.22 8.68 20.53
N THR A 371 -33.27 8.69 19.73
CA THR A 371 -33.69 9.88 18.97
C THR A 371 -34.15 11.00 19.91
N VAL A 372 -33.58 12.19 19.74
CA VAL A 372 -33.92 13.40 20.50
C VAL A 372 -34.35 14.51 19.56
N ARG A 373 -35.25 15.39 20.02
CA ARG A 373 -35.71 16.55 19.25
C ARG A 373 -34.74 17.72 19.42
N PRO A 374 -34.23 18.31 18.32
CA PRO A 374 -33.46 19.54 18.37
C PRO A 374 -34.24 20.70 18.99
N ILE A 375 -33.52 21.69 19.56
CA ILE A 375 -34.11 22.96 19.95
C ILE A 375 -34.52 23.71 18.68
N ALA A 376 -35.78 24.16 18.59
CA ALA A 376 -36.27 24.91 17.44
C ALA A 376 -35.55 26.27 17.33
N ALA A 377 -35.13 26.65 16.13
CA ALA A 377 -34.56 27.98 15.88
C ALA A 377 -35.62 29.05 16.19
N GLN A 378 -35.31 29.97 17.11
CA GLN A 378 -36.16 31.14 17.35
C GLN A 378 -36.01 32.09 16.16
N HIS A 379 -37.03 32.20 15.33
CA HIS A 379 -37.09 33.24 14.30
C HIS A 379 -37.23 34.60 15.00
N SER A 380 -36.18 35.42 14.95
CA SER A 380 -36.26 36.85 15.25
C SER A 380 -36.98 37.55 14.10
N TYR A 381 -38.30 37.66 14.19
CA TYR A 381 -39.02 38.70 13.47
C TYR A 381 -38.80 40.00 14.24
N GLU A 382 -37.94 40.88 13.71
CA GLU A 382 -37.96 42.29 14.07
C GLU A 382 -39.33 42.84 13.67
N GLU A 383 -40.19 43.11 14.65
CA GLU A 383 -41.39 43.92 14.44
C GLU A 383 -40.92 45.33 14.04
N GLU A 384 -41.12 45.71 12.78
CA GLU A 384 -41.10 47.12 12.38
C GLU A 384 -42.20 47.85 13.18
N PRO A 385 -41.89 49.00 13.81
CA PRO A 385 -42.91 49.77 14.50
C PRO A 385 -43.84 50.43 13.48
N GLU A 386 -45.14 50.12 13.56
CA GLU A 386 -46.18 50.84 12.82
C GLU A 386 -46.22 52.33 13.29
N GLU A 387 -46.03 53.26 12.35
CA GLU A 387 -46.42 54.68 12.47
C GLU A 387 -47.82 54.92 11.90
#